data_AF-A0A1I1SFZ9-F1
#
_entry.id   AF-A0A1I1SFZ9-F1
#
_cell.length_a   1.000
_cell.length_b   1.000
_cell.length_c   1.000
_cell.angle_alpha   90.00
_cell.angle_beta   90.00
_cell.angle_gamma   90.00
#
_symmetry.space_group_name_H-M   'P 1'
#
loop_
_entity.id
_entity.type
_entity.pdbx_description
1 polymer ?
#
loop_
_entity_poly.entity_id
_entity_poly.type
_entity_poly.pdbx_seq_one_letter_code
_entity_poly.pdbx_strand_id
1 'polypeptide(L)'
;MPNADAVTISSYEERKAAVLRAAQLISSARGSEGEREFEMLTEAIAEFDICQDALDFIEIPPAFMQFLSSGHRGQVSSSRR
;
A
#
# COMPACT_ATOMS: atom_id res chain seq x y z
N MET A 1 7.49 13.47 8.16
CA MET A 1 7.68 12.64 9.37
C MET A 1 6.49 11.70 9.40
N PRO A 2 6.64 10.38 9.16
CA PRO A 2 5.51 9.47 9.33
C PRO A 2 5.21 9.43 10.83
N ASN A 3 3.96 9.67 11.18
CA ASN A 3 3.50 9.75 12.56
C ASN A 3 3.60 8.34 13.18
N ALA A 4 4.31 8.20 14.30
CA ALA A 4 4.63 6.90 14.90
C ALA A 4 3.41 6.16 15.51
N ASP A 5 2.24 6.80 15.52
CA ASP A 5 0.96 6.23 15.98
C ASP A 5 -0.04 5.98 14.83
N ALA A 6 0.42 5.90 13.58
CA ALA A 6 -0.45 5.61 12.44
C ALA A 6 -0.98 4.17 12.52
N VAL A 7 -2.28 4.02 12.73
CA VAL A 7 -2.96 2.71 12.61
C VAL A 7 -2.73 2.20 11.20
N THR A 8 -1.99 1.10 11.06
CA THR A 8 -1.71 0.50 9.75
C THR A 8 -2.58 -0.75 9.59
N ILE A 9 -3.29 -0.87 8.48
CA ILE A 9 -4.10 -2.05 8.15
C ILE A 9 -3.30 -2.89 7.15
N SER A 10 -3.07 -4.15 7.47
CA SER A 10 -2.23 -5.06 6.67
C SER A 10 -3.00 -6.22 6.04
N SER A 11 -4.24 -6.44 6.47
CA SER A 11 -5.09 -7.54 5.99
C SER A 11 -6.56 -7.15 5.82
N TYR A 12 -7.28 -7.95 5.02
CA TYR A 12 -8.73 -7.79 4.85
C TYR A 12 -9.52 -8.03 6.15
N GLU A 13 -9.03 -8.87 7.05
CA GLU A 13 -9.66 -9.10 8.36
C GLU A 13 -9.51 -7.86 9.26
N GLU A 14 -8.31 -7.28 9.31
CA GLU A 14 -8.05 -6.02 10.02
C GLU A 14 -8.88 -4.87 9.43
N ARG A 15 -8.96 -4.78 8.10
CA ARG A 15 -9.82 -3.80 7.42
C ARG A 15 -11.28 -3.93 7.86
N LYS A 16 -11.81 -5.16 7.88
CA LYS A 16 -13.20 -5.41 8.30
C LYS A 16 -13.42 -4.99 9.76
N ALA A 17 -12.48 -5.30 10.65
CA ALA A 17 -12.55 -4.88 12.04
C ALA A 17 -12.52 -3.34 12.18
N ALA A 18 -11.66 -2.66 11.43
CA ALA A 18 -11.56 -1.21 11.40
C ALA A 18 -12.86 -0.55 10.92
N VAL A 19 -13.49 -1.08 9.85
CA VAL A 19 -14.79 -0.60 9.34
C VAL A 19 -15.88 -0.74 10.39
N LEU A 20 -15.97 -1.90 11.06
CA LEU A 20 -16.96 -2.11 12.12
C LEU A 20 -16.77 -1.14 13.30
N ARG A 21 -15.51 -0.88 13.67
CA ARG A 21 -15.18 0.08 14.72
C ARG A 21 -15.55 1.51 14.33
N ALA A 22 -15.22 1.93 13.11
CA ALA A 22 -15.60 3.24 12.59
C ALA A 22 -17.13 3.43 12.57
N ALA A 23 -17.88 2.39 12.17
CA ALA A 23 -19.34 2.41 12.19
C ALA A 23 -19.91 2.56 13.61
N GLN A 24 -19.31 1.90 14.60
CA GLN A 24 -19.71 2.05 16.02
C GLN A 24 -19.45 3.47 16.53
N LEU A 25 -18.33 4.09 16.14
CA LEU A 25 -17.98 5.45 16.54
C LEU A 25 -18.97 6.48 15.98
N ILE A 26 -19.48 6.29 14.76
CA ILE A 26 -20.55 7.15 14.19
C ILE A 26 -21.83 7.09 15.02
N SER A 27 -22.16 5.91 15.57
CA SER A 27 -23.38 5.69 16.36
C SER A 27 -23.28 6.15 17.83
N SER A 28 -22.07 6.50 18.29
CA SER A 28 -21.78 6.87 19.69
C SER A 28 -21.91 8.38 19.91
N ALA A 29 -22.16 8.81 21.16
CA ALA A 29 -22.26 10.23 21.50
C ALA A 29 -20.95 10.97 21.17
N ARG A 30 -21.04 12.06 20.40
CA ARG A 30 -19.89 12.84 19.93
C ARG A 30 -19.05 13.36 21.09
N GLY A 31 -17.77 12.98 21.10
CA GLY A 31 -16.74 13.45 22.02
C GLY A 31 -15.38 13.41 21.33
N SER A 32 -14.41 14.21 21.81
CA SER A 32 -13.15 14.47 21.11
C SER A 32 -12.29 13.24 20.85
N GLU A 33 -12.32 12.23 21.72
CA GLU A 33 -11.56 10.98 21.51
C GLU A 33 -12.16 10.10 20.42
N GLY A 34 -13.49 9.96 20.38
CA GLY A 34 -14.16 9.14 19.37
C GLY A 34 -14.05 9.73 17.97
N GLU A 35 -14.02 11.07 17.86
CA GLU A 35 -13.80 11.76 16.58
C GLU A 35 -12.36 11.54 16.08
N ARG A 36 -11.35 11.63 16.95
CA ARG A 36 -9.96 11.35 16.59
C ARG A 36 -9.76 9.90 16.18
N GLU A 37 -10.32 8.94 16.92
CA GLU A 37 -10.24 7.52 16.57
C GLU A 37 -10.90 7.25 15.22
N PHE A 38 -12.06 7.86 14.96
CA PHE A 38 -12.76 7.73 13.68
C PHE A 38 -11.93 8.26 12.51
N GLU A 39 -11.29 9.42 12.67
CA GLU A 39 -10.42 10.01 11.65
C GLU A 39 -9.24 9.08 11.32
N MET A 40 -8.55 8.57 12.35
CA MET A 40 -7.43 7.64 12.17
C MET A 40 -7.84 6.33 11.48
N LEU A 41 -8.99 5.75 11.86
CA LEU A 41 -9.49 4.53 11.23
C LEU A 41 -9.87 4.77 9.77
N THR A 42 -10.48 5.92 9.47
CA THR A 42 -10.89 6.25 8.10
C THR A 42 -9.69 6.47 7.19
N GLU A 43 -8.64 7.15 7.67
CA GLU A 43 -7.38 7.32 6.94
C GLU A 43 -6.71 5.97 6.64
N ALA A 44 -6.58 5.10 7.65
CA ALA A 44 -5.98 3.78 7.51
C ALA A 44 -6.73 2.87 6.51
N ILE A 45 -8.08 2.92 6.52
CA ILE A 45 -8.92 2.16 5.58
C ILE A 45 -8.70 2.66 4.15
N ALA A 46 -8.68 3.99 3.95
CA ALA A 46 -8.48 4.57 2.63
C ALA A 46 -7.09 4.23 2.06
N GLU A 47 -6.04 4.29 2.88
CA GLU A 47 -4.68 3.93 2.47
C GLU A 47 -4.58 2.46 2.06
N PHE A 48 -5.17 1.54 2.85
CA PHE A 48 -5.22 0.13 2.50
C PHE A 48 -5.96 -0.10 1.17
N ASP A 49 -7.12 0.51 0.98
CA ASP A 49 -7.94 0.34 -0.23
C ASP A 49 -7.22 0.85 -1.49
N ILE A 50 -6.56 2.02 -1.41
CA ILE A 50 -5.74 2.55 -2.51
C ILE A 50 -4.60 1.58 -2.86
N CYS A 51 -3.92 1.04 -1.84
CA CYS A 51 -2.82 0.11 -2.07
C CYS A 51 -3.31 -1.21 -2.67
N GLN A 52 -4.46 -1.73 -2.25
CA GLN A 52 -5.05 -2.93 -2.86
C GLN A 52 -5.48 -2.69 -4.31
N ASP A 53 -6.10 -1.55 -4.61
CA ASP A 53 -6.47 -1.19 -5.99
C ASP A 53 -5.23 -1.00 -6.89
N ALA A 54 -4.11 -0.51 -6.33
CA ALA A 54 -2.85 -0.34 -7.05
C ALA A 54 -2.07 -1.65 -7.26
N LEU A 55 -2.47 -2.77 -6.63
CA LEU A 55 -1.84 -4.08 -6.77
C LEU A 55 -2.35 -4.88 -7.98
N ASP A 56 -3.14 -4.28 -8.87
CA ASP A 56 -3.40 -4.85 -10.19
C ASP A 56 -2.08 -5.31 -10.81
N PHE A 57 -1.99 -6.61 -11.10
CA PHE A 57 -0.76 -7.26 -11.51
C PHE A 57 -0.18 -6.53 -12.73
N ILE A 58 1.00 -5.94 -12.57
CA ILE A 58 1.78 -5.50 -13.72
C ILE A 58 2.36 -6.77 -14.36
N GLU A 59 1.74 -7.23 -15.45
CA GLU A 59 2.32 -8.28 -16.28
C GLU A 59 3.63 -7.75 -16.87
N ILE A 60 4.76 -8.27 -16.39
CA ILE A 60 6.06 -7.97 -16.97
C ILE A 60 6.11 -8.68 -18.34
N PRO A 61 6.25 -7.96 -19.46
CA PRO A 61 6.28 -8.59 -20.76
C PRO A 61 7.40 -9.64 -20.83
N PRO A 62 7.16 -10.85 -21.39
CA PRO A 62 8.17 -11.89 -21.46
C PRO A 62 9.48 -11.44 -22.13
N ALA A 63 9.40 -10.54 -23.10
CA ALA A 63 10.56 -9.93 -23.75
C ALA A 63 11.42 -9.10 -22.77
N PHE A 64 10.80 -8.44 -21.79
CA PHE A 64 11.51 -7.70 -20.75
C PHE A 64 12.23 -8.64 -19.78
N MET A 65 11.61 -9.76 -19.40
CA MET A 65 12.27 -10.82 -18.62
C MET A 65 13.47 -11.41 -19.37
N GLN A 66 13.35 -11.61 -20.68
CA GLN A 66 14.46 -12.04 -21.54
C GLN A 66 15.57 -10.99 -21.58
N PHE A 67 15.24 -9.70 -21.72
CA PHE A 67 16.21 -8.60 -21.69
C PHE A 67 17.01 -8.55 -20.38
N LEU A 68 16.34 -8.68 -19.23
CA LEU A 68 16.98 -8.73 -17.91
C LEU A 68 17.87 -9.98 -17.74
N SER A 69 17.40 -11.12 -18.24
CA SER A 69 18.13 -12.40 -18.20
C SER A 69 19.34 -12.40 -19.13
N SER A 70 19.23 -11.71 -20.26
CA SER A 70 20.34 -11.39 -21.16
C SER A 70 21.16 -10.23 -20.61
N GLY A 71 21.52 -10.31 -19.33
CA GLY A 71 22.30 -9.33 -18.61
C GLY A 71 23.40 -8.78 -19.51
N HIS A 72 23.46 -7.45 -19.61
CA HIS A 72 24.40 -6.70 -20.43
C HIS A 72 25.73 -7.45 -20.54
N ARG A 73 25.90 -8.25 -21.60
CA ARG A 73 27.20 -8.50 -22.20
C ARG A 73 27.56 -7.19 -22.85
N GLY A 74 27.91 -6.22 -22.00
CA GLY A 74 28.61 -5.02 -22.38
C GLY A 74 29.75 -5.49 -23.24
N GLN A 75 29.56 -5.31 -24.53
CA GLN A 75 30.53 -5.45 -25.57
C GLN A 75 31.57 -4.37 -25.27
N VAL A 76 32.53 -4.70 -24.39
CA VAL A 76 33.79 -3.95 -24.35
C VAL A 76 34.52 -4.39 -25.62
N SER A 77 34.13 -3.79 -26.73
CA SER A 77 34.92 -3.81 -27.95
C SER A 77 36.19 -3.04 -27.60
N SER A 78 37.21 -3.75 -27.10
CA SER A 78 38.58 -3.24 -27.03
C SER A 78 39.11 -3.17 -28.46
N SER A 79 38.62 -2.18 -29.21
CA SER A 79 39.32 -1.66 -30.37
C SER A 79 40.48 -0.82 -29.86
N ARG A 80 41.70 -1.37 -29.91
CA ARG A 80 42.92 -0.58 -30.06
C ARG A 80 44.02 -1.45 -30.64
N ARG A 81 44.43 -1.01 -31.83
CA ARG A 81 45.66 -1.24 -32.61
C ARG A 81 46.80 -1.98 -31.92
#